data_AF-A0A976KS06-F1
#
_entry.id   AF-A0A976KS06-F1
#
_cell.length_a   1.000
_cell.length_b   1.000
_cell.length_c   1.000
_cell.angle_alpha   90.00
_cell.angle_beta   90.00
_cell.angle_gamma   90.00
#
_symmetry.space_group_name_H-M   'P 1'
#
loop_
_entity.id
_entity.type
_entity.pdbx_description
1 polymer ?
#
loop_
_entity_poly.entity_id
_entity_poly.type
_entity_poly.pdbx_seq_one_letter_code
_entity_poly.pdbx_strand_id
1 'polypeptide(L)'
;MTPRLVAFACSFGLWLGGSSASHASAFAPTTQWSPASTAEGPFDLVVTDVRVPSLTQYTYYGVFHWGAADPGGGDLGLQPGGVEGFAQHLRLQLRAAGEGEIASAYLDSAYPTALSHPDGAEGMAVLHWGYPWNEGVWYTVALRVWTEQDRSQFGVWLRDNDAARWFHVATVDYPQAHVTLGTETSGRLEDLVGTSAWSRELHETNEWRRPAGGGAGWSGPAEHEFWSSQAGNYQAGVVDEPGNYYFWHKSGGHVEPNLPATGAVARIENLPEQPAFTPATVDEVTVYYVIESKSAEVHWAVSPLTSPPFAYHIELRSALTGETWGEAAQVRPDARSATIDASMAPIGTQCGTVSLRDVFDGWSEPATFEFAIGRAAGECDEPSGDGDGDGDGDGDAEPDTAGGDGDGDGDGDGDGDGDGDGDGDGAMPSGTGENADDDDDAGCSCQPAFSHPLGLSAIVWLGLIRYRRTRHCRRAIRADAGRAGPAG
;
A
#
# COMPACT_ATOMS: atom_id res chain seq x y z
N MET A 1 -45.46 12.17 12.81
CA MET A 1 -44.52 12.18 13.94
C MET A 1 -43.32 11.35 13.54
N THR A 2 -42.28 12.02 13.06
CA THR A 2 -41.00 11.44 12.63
C THR A 2 -39.98 12.56 12.80
N PRO A 3 -38.92 12.41 13.60
CA PRO A 3 -37.93 13.46 13.74
C PRO A 3 -36.99 13.43 12.54
N ARG A 4 -36.81 14.59 11.91
CA ARG A 4 -35.78 14.84 10.90
C ARG A 4 -34.46 15.11 11.63
N LEU A 5 -33.42 14.34 11.34
CA LEU A 5 -32.03 14.77 11.52
C LEU A 5 -31.72 15.82 10.46
N VAL A 6 -31.16 16.96 10.88
CA VAL A 6 -30.66 18.00 9.96
C VAL A 6 -29.33 18.54 10.50
N ALA A 7 -28.35 18.51 9.60
CA ALA A 7 -27.12 19.31 9.48
C ALA A 7 -25.99 19.13 10.52
N PHE A 8 -24.96 18.40 10.11
CA PHE A 8 -23.58 18.60 10.58
C PHE A 8 -22.94 19.72 9.75
N ALA A 9 -22.54 20.80 10.42
CA ALA A 9 -21.75 21.86 9.83
C ALA A 9 -20.27 21.48 9.89
N CYS A 10 -19.62 21.35 8.73
CA CYS A 10 -18.16 21.42 8.64
C CYS A 10 -17.73 22.82 9.10
N SER A 11 -17.02 22.88 10.22
CA SER A 11 -16.54 24.13 10.80
C SER A 11 -15.32 24.60 10.03
N PHE A 12 -15.50 25.54 9.09
CA PHE A 12 -14.43 26.41 8.63
C PHE A 12 -14.12 27.41 9.75
N GLY A 13 -12.90 27.34 10.31
CA GLY A 13 -12.41 28.31 11.30
C GLY A 13 -12.28 29.69 10.67
N LEU A 14 -13.29 30.55 10.88
CA LEU A 14 -13.22 31.96 10.54
C LEU A 14 -12.55 32.73 11.69
N TRP A 15 -11.42 33.35 11.39
CA TRP A 15 -10.66 34.24 12.29
C TRP A 15 -11.46 35.49 12.64
N LEU A 16 -11.77 35.71 13.92
CA LEU A 16 -12.09 37.03 14.47
C LEU A 16 -11.41 37.19 15.82
N GLY A 17 -10.46 38.13 15.90
CA GLY A 17 -9.77 38.50 17.12
C GLY A 17 -10.68 39.23 18.11
N GLY A 18 -10.47 38.95 19.41
CA GLY A 18 -11.10 39.65 20.52
C GLY A 18 -10.64 39.12 21.86
N SER A 19 -10.08 40.00 22.69
CA SER A 19 -9.29 39.68 23.88
C SER A 19 -10.07 39.20 25.12
N SER A 20 -9.39 38.37 25.91
CA SER A 20 -9.42 38.24 27.38
C SER A 20 -10.69 37.71 28.08
N ALA A 21 -10.76 36.38 28.19
CA ALA A 21 -11.01 35.64 29.44
C ALA A 21 -10.60 34.17 29.20
N SER A 22 -9.74 33.61 30.04
CA SER A 22 -9.23 32.23 29.94
C SER A 22 -10.35 31.20 30.14
N HIS A 23 -11.15 30.98 29.11
CA HIS A 23 -11.90 29.74 28.94
C HIS A 23 -10.94 28.77 28.24
N ALA A 24 -10.68 27.62 28.85
CA ALA A 24 -10.02 26.54 28.13
C ALA A 24 -10.83 26.29 26.85
N SER A 25 -10.18 26.39 25.69
CA SER A 25 -10.81 26.07 24.41
C SER A 25 -11.44 24.68 24.51
N ALA A 26 -12.69 24.53 24.04
CA ALA A 26 -13.33 23.22 23.99
C ALA A 26 -12.52 22.24 23.13
N PHE A 27 -11.80 22.76 22.13
CA PHE A 27 -10.94 22.02 21.21
C PHE A 27 -9.48 22.11 21.64
N ALA A 28 -8.75 20.99 21.54
CA ALA A 28 -7.29 21.03 21.60
C ALA A 28 -6.76 21.95 20.48
N PRO A 29 -5.63 22.64 20.68
CA PRO A 29 -4.98 23.38 19.60
C PRO A 29 -4.69 22.43 18.42
N THR A 30 -5.06 22.87 17.22
CA THR A 30 -4.60 22.23 15.99
C THR A 30 -3.12 22.49 15.85
N THR A 31 -2.35 21.44 15.64
CA THR A 31 -0.92 21.54 15.38
C THR A 31 -0.68 21.26 13.92
N GLN A 32 0.17 22.05 13.29
CA GLN A 32 0.55 21.86 11.90
C GLN A 32 2.07 21.87 11.79
N TRP A 33 2.56 21.20 10.78
CA TRP A 33 3.97 21.22 10.45
C TRP A 33 4.14 21.02 8.96
N SER A 34 5.28 21.43 8.47
CA SER A 34 5.68 21.18 7.11
C SER A 34 7.19 21.07 7.09
N PRO A 35 7.72 20.24 6.20
CA PRO A 35 9.11 20.34 5.79
C PRO A 35 9.57 21.77 5.56
N ALA A 36 10.55 22.22 6.35
CA ALA A 36 11.23 23.49 6.10
C ALA A 36 12.00 23.35 4.78
N SER A 37 11.83 24.34 3.90
CA SER A 37 12.04 24.26 2.45
C SER A 37 13.14 23.30 1.97
N THR A 38 12.75 22.25 1.24
CA THR A 38 13.56 21.64 0.17
C THR A 38 12.68 20.90 -0.85
N ALA A 39 12.28 21.57 -1.94
CA ALA A 39 12.13 21.00 -3.29
C ALA A 39 11.89 22.11 -4.34
N GLU A 40 12.68 22.11 -5.42
CA GLU A 40 12.69 23.11 -6.52
C GLU A 40 11.55 22.92 -7.56
N GLY A 41 10.49 22.15 -7.26
CA GLY A 41 9.43 21.85 -8.22
C GLY A 41 8.38 20.84 -7.72
N PRO A 42 7.36 20.55 -8.54
CA PRO A 42 6.28 19.66 -8.16
C PRO A 42 6.73 18.19 -8.03
N PHE A 43 6.06 17.41 -7.17
CA PHE A 43 6.32 15.98 -6.99
C PHE A 43 5.10 15.12 -7.39
N ASP A 44 5.36 13.86 -7.74
CA ASP A 44 4.34 12.88 -8.14
C ASP A 44 4.22 11.68 -7.19
N LEU A 45 5.11 11.58 -6.20
CA LEU A 45 5.07 10.58 -5.15
C LEU A 45 5.61 11.17 -3.85
N VAL A 46 4.88 10.96 -2.76
CA VAL A 46 5.34 11.22 -1.40
C VAL A 46 5.16 9.95 -0.55
N VAL A 47 6.14 9.71 0.31
CA VAL A 47 6.20 8.58 1.25
C VAL A 47 6.57 9.13 2.61
N THR A 48 5.98 8.61 3.68
CA THR A 48 6.40 8.92 5.05
C THR A 48 6.08 7.75 5.97
N ASP A 49 6.83 7.63 7.06
CA ASP A 49 6.48 6.73 8.17
C ASP A 49 5.74 7.51 9.24
N VAL A 50 4.60 6.98 9.68
CA VAL A 50 3.74 7.56 10.71
C VAL A 50 3.48 6.56 11.83
N ARG A 51 3.43 7.05 13.07
CA ARG A 51 3.04 6.26 14.24
C ARG A 51 2.15 7.07 15.15
N VAL A 52 1.05 6.47 15.58
CA VAL A 52 0.16 7.02 16.62
C VAL A 52 0.47 6.30 17.93
N PRO A 53 1.13 6.93 18.91
CA PRO A 53 1.53 6.25 20.15
C PRO A 53 0.36 5.80 21.02
N SER A 54 -0.75 6.55 20.99
CA SER A 54 -1.98 6.21 21.71
C SER A 54 -3.20 6.78 20.99
N LEU A 55 -4.25 5.98 20.87
CA LEU A 55 -5.49 6.34 20.18
C LEU A 55 -6.32 7.28 21.03
N THR A 56 -6.37 8.52 20.59
CA THR A 56 -7.40 9.45 21.04
C THR A 56 -8.53 9.50 20.03
N GLN A 57 -9.74 9.10 20.45
CA GLN A 57 -10.95 9.15 19.61
C GLN A 57 -11.23 10.58 19.11
N TYR A 58 -11.97 10.70 18.00
CA TYR A 58 -12.31 12.00 17.40
C TYR A 58 -11.10 12.88 17.05
N THR A 59 -10.01 12.25 16.64
CA THR A 59 -8.76 12.93 16.26
C THR A 59 -8.48 12.69 14.80
N TYR A 60 -8.13 13.72 14.04
CA TYR A 60 -7.53 13.54 12.73
C TYR A 60 -6.01 13.62 12.87
N TYR A 61 -5.33 12.51 12.54
CA TYR A 61 -3.88 12.42 12.42
C TYR A 61 -3.53 12.59 10.93
N GLY A 62 -3.57 13.84 10.46
CA GLY A 62 -3.29 14.21 9.08
C GLY A 62 -1.81 14.08 8.77
N VAL A 63 -1.49 13.16 7.87
CA VAL A 63 -0.13 12.79 7.46
C VAL A 63 0.33 13.65 6.28
N PHE A 64 -0.53 13.81 5.28
CA PHE A 64 -0.28 14.72 4.16
C PHE A 64 -1.45 15.66 3.96
N HIS A 65 -1.11 16.92 3.76
CA HIS A 65 -1.97 17.97 3.23
C HIS A 65 -1.20 18.66 2.12
N TRP A 66 -1.80 18.73 0.93
CA TRP A 66 -1.18 19.33 -0.25
C TRP A 66 -2.18 20.18 -1.03
N GLY A 67 -1.67 21.14 -1.80
CA GLY A 67 -2.47 21.93 -2.75
C GLY A 67 -3.68 22.61 -2.11
N ALA A 68 -3.54 23.20 -0.91
CA ALA A 68 -4.63 23.77 -0.11
C ALA A 68 -5.59 24.71 -0.89
N ALA A 69 -5.08 25.35 -1.95
CA ALA A 69 -5.80 26.28 -2.81
C ALA A 69 -5.84 25.86 -4.30
N ASP A 70 -5.22 24.73 -4.66
CA ASP A 70 -5.05 24.30 -6.05
C ASP A 70 -6.01 23.16 -6.40
N PRO A 71 -6.53 23.12 -7.65
CA PRO A 71 -7.17 21.93 -8.18
C PRO A 71 -6.24 20.72 -8.03
N GLY A 72 -6.72 19.64 -7.43
CA GLY A 72 -5.93 18.44 -7.16
C GLY A 72 -5.34 18.38 -5.75
N GLY A 73 -5.58 19.40 -4.92
CA GLY A 73 -5.26 19.39 -3.50
C GLY A 73 -6.06 18.37 -2.70
N GLY A 74 -5.56 18.03 -1.52
CA GLY A 74 -6.17 17.00 -0.70
C GLY A 74 -5.56 16.85 0.67
N ASP A 75 -6.09 15.86 1.38
CA ASP A 75 -5.66 15.45 2.71
C ASP A 75 -5.60 13.92 2.77
N LEU A 76 -4.56 13.37 3.38
CA LEU A 76 -4.42 11.95 3.69
C LEU A 76 -4.03 11.79 5.15
N GLY A 77 -4.73 10.94 5.90
CA GLY A 77 -4.40 10.73 7.31
C GLY A 77 -5.11 9.54 7.94
N LEU A 78 -4.76 9.29 9.19
CA LEU A 78 -5.37 8.26 10.03
C LEU A 78 -6.45 8.89 10.91
N GLN A 79 -7.55 8.19 11.11
CA GLN A 79 -8.62 8.66 11.96
C GLN A 79 -9.28 7.49 12.72
N PRO A 80 -9.20 7.45 14.06
CA PRO A 80 -10.04 6.59 14.87
C PRO A 80 -11.49 7.06 14.85
N GLY A 81 -12.38 6.19 15.29
CA GLY A 81 -13.80 6.38 15.17
C GLY A 81 -14.35 7.61 15.90
N GLY A 82 -15.62 7.87 15.60
CA GLY A 82 -16.43 8.84 16.34
C GLY A 82 -17.20 9.84 15.49
N VAL A 83 -16.76 10.15 14.27
CA VAL A 83 -17.36 11.25 13.47
C VAL A 83 -18.00 10.78 12.15
N GLU A 84 -17.57 9.63 11.61
CA GLU A 84 -17.95 9.21 10.23
C GLU A 84 -18.37 7.73 10.15
N GLY A 85 -18.71 7.09 11.28
CA GLY A 85 -19.24 5.72 11.31
C GLY A 85 -18.22 4.59 11.11
N PHE A 86 -16.97 4.92 10.80
CA PHE A 86 -15.84 3.97 10.81
C PHE A 86 -15.22 3.87 12.20
N ALA A 87 -14.80 2.66 12.60
CA ALA A 87 -14.15 2.44 13.89
C ALA A 87 -12.70 2.93 13.93
N GLN A 88 -11.95 2.70 12.86
CA GLN A 88 -10.62 3.21 12.56
C GLN A 88 -10.44 3.14 11.04
N HIS A 89 -9.81 4.15 10.43
CA HIS A 89 -9.62 4.14 8.98
C HIS A 89 -8.45 5.03 8.55
N LEU A 90 -7.92 4.73 7.35
CA LEU A 90 -7.18 5.68 6.54
C LEU A 90 -8.20 6.52 5.76
N ARG A 91 -8.02 7.84 5.75
CA ARG A 91 -8.91 8.81 5.14
C ARG A 91 -8.15 9.58 4.05
N LEU A 92 -8.59 9.47 2.80
CA LEU A 92 -8.13 10.31 1.69
C LEU A 92 -9.27 11.25 1.30
N GLN A 93 -8.98 12.54 1.23
CA GLN A 93 -9.89 13.57 0.74
C GLN A 93 -9.26 14.27 -0.46
N LEU A 94 -10.00 14.36 -1.55
CA LEU A 94 -9.58 15.03 -2.78
C LEU A 94 -10.51 16.18 -3.12
N ARG A 95 -9.92 17.27 -3.64
CA ARG A 95 -10.60 18.48 -4.14
C ARG A 95 -10.41 18.59 -5.65
N ALA A 96 -11.51 18.52 -6.40
CA ALA A 96 -11.57 18.88 -7.81
C ALA A 96 -12.10 20.28 -8.03
N ALA A 97 -11.50 21.01 -8.98
CA ALA A 97 -12.04 22.26 -9.46
C ALA A 97 -12.93 22.02 -10.70
N GLY A 98 -14.19 22.44 -10.64
CA GLY A 98 -15.10 22.44 -11.78
C GLY A 98 -15.88 21.14 -12.00
N GLU A 99 -16.32 20.93 -13.25
CA GLU A 99 -17.19 19.84 -13.67
C GLU A 99 -16.38 18.56 -13.96
N GLY A 100 -16.60 17.51 -13.17
CA GLY A 100 -16.01 16.20 -13.38
C GLY A 100 -16.16 15.32 -12.14
N GLU A 101 -16.59 14.08 -12.32
CA GLU A 101 -16.71 13.12 -11.22
C GLU A 101 -15.33 12.57 -10.86
N ILE A 102 -15.03 12.55 -9.56
CA ILE A 102 -13.95 11.75 -8.99
C ILE A 102 -14.53 10.36 -8.76
N ALA A 103 -13.93 9.33 -9.34
CA ALA A 103 -14.45 7.96 -9.24
C ALA A 103 -13.38 7.03 -8.67
N SER A 104 -13.77 5.85 -8.20
CA SER A 104 -12.79 4.82 -7.87
C SER A 104 -12.43 4.01 -9.12
N ALA A 105 -11.15 3.91 -9.45
CA ALA A 105 -10.64 2.92 -10.41
C ALA A 105 -10.38 1.56 -9.72
N TYR A 106 -9.95 1.59 -8.45
CA TYR A 106 -9.76 0.41 -7.61
C TYR A 106 -10.02 0.75 -6.14
N LEU A 107 -10.66 -0.16 -5.42
CA LEU A 107 -10.83 -0.12 -3.97
C LEU A 107 -10.48 -1.49 -3.40
N ASP A 108 -9.62 -1.54 -2.38
CA ASP A 108 -9.40 -2.76 -1.65
C ASP A 108 -10.69 -3.18 -0.92
N SER A 109 -11.16 -4.38 -1.26
CA SER A 109 -12.39 -4.97 -0.72
C SER A 109 -12.13 -5.94 0.43
N ALA A 110 -10.87 -6.19 0.79
CA ALA A 110 -10.52 -7.01 1.95
C ALA A 110 -10.93 -6.35 3.28
N TYR A 111 -11.08 -5.02 3.29
CA TYR A 111 -11.52 -4.22 4.43
C TYR A 111 -12.74 -3.35 4.05
N PRO A 112 -13.51 -2.86 5.05
CA PRO A 112 -14.62 -1.95 4.78
C PRO A 112 -14.12 -0.67 4.11
N THR A 113 -14.51 -0.45 2.86
CA THR A 113 -14.04 0.68 2.05
C THR A 113 -15.21 1.42 1.45
N ALA A 114 -15.17 2.76 1.48
CA ALA A 114 -16.20 3.59 0.87
C ALA A 114 -15.58 4.85 0.27
N LEU A 115 -15.95 5.15 -0.98
CA LEU A 115 -15.77 6.47 -1.57
C LEU A 115 -17.11 7.22 -1.49
N SER A 116 -17.09 8.43 -0.96
CA SER A 116 -18.28 9.24 -0.76
C SER A 116 -18.11 10.65 -1.33
N HIS A 117 -19.22 11.24 -1.77
CA HIS A 117 -19.29 12.62 -2.25
C HIS A 117 -20.17 13.41 -1.28
N PRO A 118 -19.59 14.16 -0.33
CA PRO A 118 -20.37 14.88 0.66
C PRO A 118 -21.36 15.86 0.02
N ASP A 119 -22.61 15.83 0.48
CA ASP A 119 -23.67 16.70 -0.03
C ASP A 119 -23.28 18.19 0.10
N GLY A 120 -23.42 18.95 -0.99
CA GLY A 120 -23.08 20.38 -1.03
C GLY A 120 -21.59 20.69 -1.12
N ALA A 121 -20.73 19.68 -1.25
CA ALA A 121 -19.29 19.82 -1.47
C ALA A 121 -18.95 19.43 -2.92
N GLU A 122 -19.36 20.27 -3.88
CA GLU A 122 -19.09 20.05 -5.31
C GLU A 122 -17.58 19.85 -5.55
N GLY A 123 -17.23 18.83 -6.33
CA GLY A 123 -15.84 18.47 -6.61
C GLY A 123 -15.11 17.75 -5.47
N MET A 124 -15.78 17.35 -4.39
CA MET A 124 -15.15 16.61 -3.29
C MET A 124 -15.38 15.12 -3.38
N ALA A 125 -14.36 14.35 -3.06
CA ALA A 125 -14.48 12.93 -2.73
C ALA A 125 -13.72 12.60 -1.45
N VAL A 126 -14.31 11.75 -0.61
CA VAL A 126 -13.69 11.25 0.62
C VAL A 126 -13.73 9.73 0.59
N LEU A 127 -12.56 9.12 0.58
CA LEU A 127 -12.33 7.70 0.70
C LEU A 127 -12.03 7.35 2.16
N HIS A 128 -12.70 6.32 2.67
CA HIS A 128 -12.39 5.68 3.94
C HIS A 128 -11.99 4.23 3.68
N TRP A 129 -10.87 3.78 4.25
CA TRP A 129 -10.43 2.39 4.24
C TRP A 129 -10.26 1.86 5.67
N GLY A 130 -11.14 0.95 6.07
CA GLY A 130 -11.38 0.50 7.45
C GLY A 130 -10.39 -0.54 7.97
N TYR A 131 -9.09 -0.29 7.81
CA TYR A 131 -8.05 -1.14 8.35
C TYR A 131 -7.84 -0.90 9.85
N PRO A 132 -7.80 -1.95 10.69
CA PRO A 132 -7.61 -1.83 12.13
C PRO A 132 -6.13 -1.66 12.46
N TRP A 133 -5.58 -0.48 12.22
CA TRP A 133 -4.22 -0.15 12.62
C TRP A 133 -4.06 -0.14 14.15
N ASN A 134 -2.83 -0.32 14.61
CA ASN A 134 -2.49 -0.49 16.03
C ASN A 134 -1.73 0.74 16.57
N GLU A 135 -1.96 1.03 17.86
CA GLU A 135 -1.15 2.00 18.59
C GLU A 135 0.31 1.58 18.65
N GLY A 136 1.22 2.55 18.61
CA GLY A 136 2.66 2.32 18.76
C GLY A 136 3.35 1.67 17.56
N VAL A 137 2.60 1.20 16.57
CA VAL A 137 3.11 0.61 15.34
C VAL A 137 3.43 1.71 14.33
N TRP A 138 4.57 1.57 13.64
CA TRP A 138 4.91 2.40 12.51
C TRP A 138 4.21 1.90 11.25
N TYR A 139 3.65 2.83 10.49
CA TYR A 139 3.05 2.57 9.19
C TYR A 139 3.73 3.42 8.14
N THR A 140 4.11 2.83 7.00
CA THR A 140 4.55 3.62 5.84
C THR A 140 3.33 3.97 5.00
N VAL A 141 3.11 5.26 4.73
CA VAL A 141 2.05 5.74 3.84
C VAL A 141 2.70 6.25 2.55
N ALA A 142 2.26 5.76 1.40
CA ALA A 142 2.69 6.24 0.09
C ALA A 142 1.50 6.75 -0.72
N LEU A 143 1.64 7.93 -1.30
CA LEU A 143 0.67 8.56 -2.20
C LEU A 143 1.36 8.87 -3.54
N ARG A 144 0.89 8.26 -4.63
CA ARG A 144 1.40 8.50 -6.00
C ARG A 144 0.30 9.08 -6.86
N VAL A 145 0.65 10.06 -7.69
CA VAL A 145 -0.20 10.59 -8.76
C VAL A 145 0.44 10.30 -10.12
N TRP A 146 -0.37 9.91 -11.10
CA TRP A 146 0.05 9.75 -12.49
C TRP A 146 -1.09 10.09 -13.44
N THR A 147 -0.78 10.30 -14.72
CA THR A 147 -1.80 10.53 -15.75
C THR A 147 -2.05 9.25 -16.54
N GLU A 148 -3.31 8.88 -16.69
CA GLU A 148 -3.78 7.93 -17.69
C GLU A 148 -4.71 8.66 -18.66
N GLN A 149 -4.32 8.68 -19.94
CA GLN A 149 -5.05 9.39 -20.99
C GLN A 149 -5.24 10.89 -20.64
N ASP A 150 -6.49 11.32 -20.43
CA ASP A 150 -6.89 12.69 -20.10
C ASP A 150 -7.31 12.87 -18.63
N ARG A 151 -6.97 11.91 -17.76
CA ARG A 151 -7.33 11.90 -16.34
C ARG A 151 -6.13 11.57 -15.46
N SER A 152 -6.11 12.11 -14.25
CA SER A 152 -5.09 11.75 -13.26
C SER A 152 -5.59 10.62 -12.38
N GLN A 153 -4.69 9.81 -11.86
CA GLN A 153 -4.96 8.73 -10.92
C GLN A 153 -4.24 9.02 -9.62
N PHE A 154 -4.92 8.86 -8.48
CA PHE A 154 -4.34 8.93 -7.15
C PHE A 154 -4.31 7.54 -6.54
N GLY A 155 -3.12 6.97 -6.41
CA GLY A 155 -2.89 5.69 -5.75
C GLY A 155 -2.45 5.88 -4.30
N VAL A 156 -3.01 5.07 -3.40
CA VAL A 156 -2.65 5.05 -1.98
C VAL A 156 -2.19 3.65 -1.59
N TRP A 157 -1.05 3.56 -0.92
CA TRP A 157 -0.52 2.34 -0.34
C TRP A 157 -0.19 2.55 1.13
N LEU A 158 -0.41 1.50 1.93
CA LEU A 158 -0.04 1.45 3.35
C LEU A 158 0.86 0.23 3.57
N ARG A 159 1.92 0.39 4.37
CA ARG A 159 2.69 -0.73 4.93
C ARG A 159 2.46 -0.80 6.43
N ASP A 160 2.10 -1.96 6.93
CA ASP A 160 2.25 -2.27 8.36
C ASP A 160 3.69 -2.72 8.60
N ASN A 161 4.46 -1.95 9.37
CA ASN A 161 5.89 -2.20 9.53
C ASN A 161 6.20 -3.34 10.50
N ASP A 162 5.30 -3.67 11.42
CA ASP A 162 5.44 -4.83 12.32
C ASP A 162 5.19 -6.14 11.56
N ALA A 163 4.17 -6.16 10.70
CA ALA A 163 3.87 -7.30 9.84
C ALA A 163 4.71 -7.33 8.55
N ALA A 164 5.49 -6.27 8.30
CA ALA A 164 6.23 -6.04 7.06
C ALA A 164 5.36 -6.15 5.79
N ARG A 165 4.08 -5.78 5.87
CA ARG A 165 3.08 -6.09 4.85
C ARG A 165 2.54 -4.83 4.16
N TRP A 166 2.61 -4.81 2.85
CA TRP A 166 2.02 -3.78 2.00
C TRP A 166 0.56 -4.07 1.61
N PHE A 167 -0.20 -2.99 1.47
CA PHE A 167 -1.56 -2.95 0.98
C PHE A 167 -1.66 -1.90 -0.12
N HIS A 168 -2.24 -2.27 -1.27
CA HIS A 168 -2.76 -1.29 -2.23
C HIS A 168 -4.17 -0.94 -1.77
N VAL A 169 -4.35 0.27 -1.26
CA VAL A 169 -5.60 0.71 -0.61
C VAL A 169 -6.64 1.09 -1.66
N ALA A 170 -6.27 1.98 -2.57
CA ALA A 170 -7.16 2.46 -3.62
C ALA A 170 -6.37 3.10 -4.77
N THR A 171 -7.00 3.07 -5.96
CA THR A 171 -6.71 4.00 -7.05
C THR A 171 -7.97 4.83 -7.30
N VAL A 172 -7.85 6.14 -7.17
CA VAL A 172 -8.93 7.10 -7.40
C VAL A 172 -8.70 7.82 -8.71
N ASP A 173 -9.65 7.71 -9.62
CA ASP A 173 -9.68 8.36 -10.91
C ASP A 173 -10.18 9.81 -10.76
N TYR A 174 -9.37 10.75 -11.21
CA TYR A 174 -9.54 12.18 -10.99
C TYR A 174 -9.68 12.92 -12.32
N PRO A 175 -10.66 13.83 -12.44
CA PRO A 175 -11.15 14.29 -13.74
C PRO A 175 -10.23 15.18 -14.56
N GLN A 176 -9.15 15.69 -13.99
CA GLN A 176 -8.19 16.52 -14.71
C GLN A 176 -6.88 15.75 -14.92
N ALA A 177 -6.32 15.80 -16.12
CA ALA A 177 -4.98 15.26 -16.41
C ALA A 177 -3.86 16.08 -15.76
N HIS A 178 -2.71 15.43 -15.56
CA HIS A 178 -1.44 16.07 -15.19
C HIS A 178 -1.47 16.82 -13.85
N VAL A 179 -2.29 16.34 -12.93
CA VAL A 179 -2.27 16.81 -11.54
C VAL A 179 -0.97 16.35 -10.88
N THR A 180 -0.41 17.20 -10.03
CA THR A 180 0.76 16.90 -9.21
C THR A 180 0.41 17.12 -7.75
N LEU A 181 1.26 16.68 -6.83
CA LEU A 181 1.09 16.92 -5.40
C LEU A 181 1.57 18.32 -4.97
N GLY A 182 1.82 19.22 -5.92
CA GLY A 182 2.33 20.57 -5.65
C GLY A 182 3.79 20.56 -5.23
N THR A 183 4.26 21.65 -4.62
CA THR A 183 5.65 21.85 -4.17
C THR A 183 5.81 21.69 -2.65
N GLU A 184 4.71 21.61 -1.92
CA GLU A 184 4.67 21.59 -0.46
C GLU A 184 3.70 20.50 0.04
N THR A 185 4.11 19.79 1.09
CA THR A 185 3.22 19.02 1.97
C THR A 185 3.26 19.62 3.37
N SER A 186 2.21 19.35 4.13
CA SER A 186 2.15 19.60 5.57
C SER A 186 1.41 18.47 6.26
N GLY A 187 1.56 18.32 7.57
CA GLY A 187 0.74 17.45 8.39
C GLY A 187 -0.07 18.25 9.42
N ARG A 188 -1.11 17.62 9.99
CA ARG A 188 -2.03 18.23 10.95
C ARG A 188 -2.45 17.27 12.05
N LEU A 189 -2.51 17.75 13.28
CA LEU A 189 -3.12 17.04 14.40
C LEU A 189 -4.34 17.83 14.89
N GLU A 190 -5.54 17.27 14.72
CA GLU A 190 -6.79 17.99 14.94
C GLU A 190 -7.74 17.26 15.89
N ASP A 191 -8.31 18.00 16.84
CA ASP A 191 -9.46 17.57 17.64
C ASP A 191 -10.75 17.92 16.88
N LEU A 192 -11.52 16.92 16.51
CA LEU A 192 -12.66 17.09 15.60
C LEU A 192 -13.96 17.46 16.33
N VAL A 193 -14.06 17.25 17.64
CA VAL A 193 -15.34 17.39 18.37
C VAL A 193 -15.27 18.13 19.70
N GLY A 194 -14.11 18.64 20.09
CA GLY A 194 -13.98 19.45 21.30
C GLY A 194 -13.71 18.60 22.53
N THR A 195 -12.62 17.86 22.49
CA THR A 195 -12.12 16.96 23.53
C THR A 195 -10.74 17.41 24.01
N SER A 196 -10.59 18.71 24.26
CA SER A 196 -9.31 19.33 24.65
C SER A 196 -8.68 18.77 25.92
N ALA A 197 -9.45 18.10 26.78
CA ALA A 197 -8.96 17.42 27.97
C ALA A 197 -8.17 16.13 27.68
N TRP A 198 -8.21 15.63 26.45
CA TRP A 198 -7.51 14.41 26.04
C TRP A 198 -6.28 14.76 25.21
N SER A 199 -5.14 14.21 25.62
CA SER A 199 -3.87 14.35 24.92
C SER A 199 -3.87 13.46 23.69
N ARG A 200 -3.44 14.01 22.56
CA ARG A 200 -3.30 13.34 21.26
C ARG A 200 -1.89 13.57 20.75
N GLU A 201 -1.30 12.56 20.12
CA GLU A 201 0.11 12.55 19.75
C GLU A 201 0.33 11.83 18.43
N LEU A 202 1.22 12.37 17.59
CA LEU A 202 1.62 11.81 16.30
C LEU A 202 3.15 11.86 16.18
N HIS A 203 3.73 10.78 15.65
CA HIS A 203 5.13 10.71 15.28
C HIS A 203 5.27 10.52 13.77
N GLU A 204 6.22 11.22 13.16
CA GLU A 204 6.53 11.13 11.74
C GLU A 204 8.02 11.12 11.49
N THR A 205 8.45 10.37 10.48
CA THR A 205 9.85 10.29 10.05
C THR A 205 9.92 9.83 8.61
N ASN A 206 11.11 9.84 8.02
CA ASN A 206 11.33 9.20 6.72
C ASN A 206 10.42 9.77 5.62
N GLU A 207 10.23 11.10 5.58
CA GLU A 207 9.51 11.70 4.45
C GLU A 207 10.42 11.73 3.22
N TRP A 208 9.94 11.19 2.09
CA TRP A 208 10.62 11.26 0.80
C TRP A 208 9.66 11.66 -0.31
N ARG A 209 10.11 12.55 -1.19
CA ARG A 209 9.35 13.04 -2.34
C ARG A 209 10.11 12.77 -3.63
N ARG A 210 9.42 12.22 -4.64
CA ARG A 210 9.94 12.05 -5.99
C ARG A 210 9.44 13.18 -6.90
N PRO A 211 10.33 13.91 -7.60
CA PRO A 211 9.95 14.94 -8.57
C PRO A 211 8.97 14.41 -9.62
N ALA A 212 8.04 15.28 -10.03
CA ALA A 212 7.05 14.95 -11.04
C ALA A 212 7.72 14.65 -12.39
N GLY A 213 7.23 13.62 -13.07
CA GLY A 213 7.78 13.19 -14.37
C GLY A 213 8.88 12.14 -14.28
N GLY A 214 9.09 11.54 -13.10
CA GLY A 214 9.98 10.40 -12.93
C GLY A 214 11.47 10.70 -13.11
N GLY A 215 11.88 11.95 -12.87
CA GLY A 215 13.30 12.35 -12.89
C GLY A 215 14.12 11.65 -11.80
N ALA A 216 15.44 11.56 -11.99
CA ALA A 216 16.35 11.02 -10.99
C ALA A 216 16.43 11.95 -9.77
N GLY A 217 16.35 11.36 -8.57
CA GLY A 217 16.57 12.03 -7.28
C GLY A 217 15.33 12.02 -6.39
N TRP A 218 15.51 11.59 -5.15
CA TRP A 218 14.54 11.78 -4.07
C TRP A 218 14.91 13.04 -3.28
N SER A 219 13.92 13.69 -2.69
CA SER A 219 14.14 14.73 -1.70
C SER A 219 13.56 14.26 -0.37
N GLY A 220 14.41 14.23 0.67
CA GLY A 220 14.02 13.90 2.03
C GLY A 220 14.26 15.10 2.94
N PRO A 221 13.23 15.91 3.25
CA PRO A 221 13.43 17.09 4.07
C PRO A 221 13.84 16.70 5.49
N ALA A 222 14.99 17.20 5.91
CA ALA A 222 15.55 16.95 7.24
C ALA A 222 15.03 17.89 8.32
N GLU A 223 14.29 18.93 7.95
CA GLU A 223 13.81 19.97 8.85
C GLU A 223 12.30 20.09 8.79
N HIS A 224 11.64 20.24 9.93
CA HIS A 224 10.21 20.58 10.03
C HIS A 224 10.07 21.94 10.70
N GLU A 225 9.24 22.81 10.11
CA GLU A 225 8.71 24.00 10.79
C GLU A 225 7.37 23.65 11.45
N PHE A 226 7.12 24.19 12.65
CA PHE A 226 5.96 23.87 13.47
C PHE A 226 5.08 25.10 13.72
N TRP A 227 3.77 24.87 13.74
CA TRP A 227 2.75 25.85 14.08
C TRP A 227 1.65 25.26 14.96
N SER A 228 1.01 26.12 15.75
CA SER A 228 -0.17 25.82 16.52
C SER A 228 -1.21 26.92 16.37
N SER A 229 -2.49 26.54 16.36
CA SER A 229 -3.57 27.52 16.31
C SER A 229 -3.69 28.37 17.58
N GLN A 230 -3.03 27.98 18.67
CA GLN A 230 -3.05 28.65 19.97
C GLN A 230 -1.68 28.55 20.65
N ALA A 231 -1.35 29.47 21.57
CA ALA A 231 -0.03 29.54 22.21
C ALA A 231 0.19 28.58 23.39
N GLY A 232 -0.78 27.72 23.74
CA GLY A 232 -0.66 26.80 24.86
C GLY A 232 -1.42 25.50 24.62
N ASN A 233 -1.15 24.48 25.45
CA ASN A 233 -1.68 23.11 25.31
C ASN A 233 -1.21 22.37 24.04
N TYR A 234 0.03 22.65 23.64
CA TYR A 234 0.72 22.05 22.50
C TYR A 234 2.19 21.83 22.81
N GLN A 235 2.76 20.70 22.37
CA GLN A 235 4.19 20.45 22.36
C GLN A 235 4.60 19.84 21.03
N ALA A 236 5.83 20.10 20.60
CA ALA A 236 6.46 19.34 19.53
C ALA A 236 7.97 19.30 19.70
N GLY A 237 8.60 18.47 18.89
CA GLY A 237 10.04 18.41 18.83
C GLY A 237 10.52 17.29 17.95
N VAL A 238 11.75 16.87 18.23
CA VAL A 238 12.45 15.83 17.51
C VAL A 238 13.06 14.86 18.51
N VAL A 239 13.08 13.59 18.16
CA VAL A 239 14.01 12.60 18.68
C VAL A 239 15.00 12.32 17.57
N ASP A 240 16.30 12.43 17.84
CA ASP A 240 17.38 12.19 16.88
C ASP A 240 18.46 11.33 17.53
N GLU A 241 18.10 10.07 17.77
CA GLU A 241 18.99 9.05 18.33
C GLU A 241 19.32 8.01 17.24
N PRO A 242 20.53 7.42 17.24
CA PRO A 242 20.88 6.37 16.28
C PRO A 242 19.86 5.22 16.28
N GLY A 243 19.20 5.01 15.14
CA GLY A 243 18.17 3.98 14.97
C GLY A 243 16.79 4.33 15.56
N ASN A 244 16.62 5.53 16.12
CA ASN A 244 15.36 6.03 16.65
C ASN A 244 15.25 7.54 16.45
N TYR A 245 14.80 7.94 15.26
CA TYR A 245 14.67 9.34 14.89
C TYR A 245 13.28 9.64 14.34
N TYR A 246 12.64 10.70 14.83
CA TYR A 246 11.32 11.14 14.38
C TYR A 246 10.98 12.52 14.91
N PHE A 247 10.13 13.23 14.17
CA PHE A 247 9.40 14.39 14.66
C PHE A 247 8.19 13.94 15.46
N TRP A 248 7.84 14.67 16.50
CA TRP A 248 6.66 14.38 17.31
C TRP A 248 5.84 15.64 17.58
N HIS A 249 4.53 15.46 17.63
CA HIS A 249 3.54 16.52 17.81
C HIS A 249 2.51 16.07 18.82
N LYS A 250 2.17 16.94 19.76
CA LYS A 250 1.25 16.64 20.85
C LYS A 250 0.34 17.82 21.15
N SER A 251 -0.96 17.60 21.24
CA SER A 251 -1.90 18.63 21.67
C SER A 251 -2.99 18.10 22.57
N GLY A 252 -3.62 19.00 23.32
CA GLY A 252 -4.68 18.62 24.26
C GLY A 252 -4.12 18.01 25.55
N GLY A 253 -5.02 17.72 26.49
CA GLY A 253 -4.69 17.35 27.85
C GLY A 253 -4.24 18.55 28.69
N HIS A 254 -3.35 18.27 29.63
CA HIS A 254 -2.67 19.27 30.45
C HIS A 254 -1.18 19.29 30.07
N VAL A 255 -0.87 19.70 28.83
CA VAL A 255 0.52 19.83 28.39
C VAL A 255 0.99 21.29 28.48
N GLU A 256 2.17 21.51 29.05
CA GLU A 256 2.82 22.82 29.05
C GLU A 256 3.57 23.04 27.73
N PRO A 257 3.37 24.18 27.04
CA PRO A 257 4.02 24.40 25.76
C PRO A 257 5.54 24.51 25.88
N ASN A 258 6.25 23.83 24.97
CA ASN A 258 7.71 23.81 24.93
C ASN A 258 8.30 24.61 23.76
N LEU A 259 7.47 25.12 22.84
CA LEU A 259 7.85 25.87 21.65
C LEU A 259 6.94 27.10 21.46
N PRO A 260 7.38 28.15 20.75
CA PRO A 260 6.50 29.22 20.31
C PRO A 260 5.40 28.69 19.38
N ALA A 261 4.28 29.41 19.32
CA ALA A 261 3.12 29.01 18.52
C ALA A 261 3.38 28.94 17.01
N THR A 262 4.41 29.61 16.51
CA THR A 262 4.74 29.69 15.07
C THR A 262 6.25 29.83 14.87
N GLY A 263 6.80 29.23 13.82
CA GLY A 263 8.18 29.47 13.38
C GLY A 263 9.26 28.73 14.16
N ALA A 264 8.89 27.75 14.99
CA ALA A 264 9.86 26.82 15.55
C ALA A 264 10.31 25.85 14.45
N VAL A 265 11.61 25.57 14.37
CA VAL A 265 12.19 24.59 13.43
C VAL A 265 12.95 23.54 14.21
N ALA A 266 12.80 22.27 13.83
CA ALA A 266 13.62 21.16 14.32
C ALA A 266 14.20 20.40 13.14
N ARG A 267 15.32 19.71 13.37
CA ARG A 267 16.10 18.99 12.37
C ARG A 267 16.45 17.59 12.85
N ILE A 268 16.46 16.63 11.93
CA ILE A 268 17.08 15.30 12.10
C ILE A 268 18.31 15.27 11.21
N GLU A 269 19.50 15.03 11.76
CA GLU A 269 20.74 15.17 10.99
C GLU A 269 21.04 13.98 10.07
N ASN A 270 20.58 12.78 10.44
CA ASN A 270 20.99 11.52 9.77
C ASN A 270 19.80 10.78 9.17
N LEU A 271 19.02 11.44 8.31
CA LEU A 271 17.97 10.78 7.53
C LEU A 271 18.54 10.06 6.29
N PRO A 272 17.98 8.89 5.91
CA PRO A 272 18.24 8.30 4.61
C PRO A 272 17.79 9.25 3.48
N GLU A 273 18.57 9.35 2.41
CA GLU A 273 18.26 10.24 1.28
C GLU A 273 17.08 9.76 0.43
N GLN A 274 16.77 8.46 0.47
CA GLN A 274 15.71 7.85 -0.32
C GLN A 274 15.12 6.61 0.38
N PRO A 275 13.90 6.18 0.01
CA PRO A 275 13.32 4.95 0.53
C PRO A 275 14.13 3.72 0.08
N ALA A 276 14.34 2.77 0.98
CA ALA A 276 15.06 1.53 0.71
C ALA A 276 14.14 0.31 0.92
N PHE A 277 13.28 0.05 -0.07
CA PHE A 277 12.38 -1.11 -0.07
C PHE A 277 12.82 -2.17 -1.07
N THR A 278 12.60 -3.44 -0.73
CA THR A 278 12.81 -4.56 -1.67
C THR A 278 11.84 -4.44 -2.85
N PRO A 279 12.31 -4.47 -4.11
CA PRO A 279 11.43 -4.40 -5.27
C PRO A 279 10.34 -5.47 -5.28
N ALA A 280 9.24 -5.19 -5.99
CA ALA A 280 8.12 -6.12 -6.13
C ALA A 280 8.59 -7.53 -6.51
N THR A 281 7.93 -8.56 -5.96
CA THR A 281 8.20 -9.96 -6.31
C THR A 281 6.94 -10.63 -6.82
N VAL A 282 7.09 -11.41 -7.90
CA VAL A 282 6.06 -12.31 -8.42
C VAL A 282 6.22 -13.68 -7.75
N ASP A 283 5.24 -14.08 -6.95
CA ASP A 283 5.30 -15.36 -6.21
C ASP A 283 4.93 -16.55 -7.09
N GLU A 284 3.98 -16.36 -8.01
CA GLU A 284 3.42 -17.41 -8.84
C GLU A 284 2.91 -16.82 -10.17
N VAL A 285 3.07 -17.57 -11.26
CA VAL A 285 2.44 -17.28 -12.55
C VAL A 285 1.68 -18.50 -13.02
N THR A 286 0.45 -18.29 -13.51
CA THR A 286 -0.35 -19.34 -14.15
C THR A 286 -0.87 -18.83 -15.48
N VAL A 287 -0.82 -19.67 -16.52
CA VAL A 287 -1.27 -19.31 -17.87
C VAL A 287 -2.33 -20.27 -18.38
N TYR A 288 -3.40 -19.71 -18.94
CA TYR A 288 -4.45 -20.46 -19.62
C TYR A 288 -4.51 -20.03 -21.08
N TYR A 289 -4.39 -20.99 -22.01
CA TYR A 289 -4.70 -20.75 -23.40
C TYR A 289 -6.19 -21.02 -23.64
N VAL A 290 -6.92 -20.00 -24.10
CA VAL A 290 -8.34 -20.07 -24.43
C VAL A 290 -8.48 -20.27 -25.93
N ILE A 291 -8.87 -21.48 -26.32
CA ILE A 291 -8.89 -21.93 -27.73
C ILE A 291 -9.89 -21.10 -28.54
N GLU A 292 -11.08 -20.83 -27.99
CA GLU A 292 -12.18 -20.17 -28.70
C GLU A 292 -11.84 -18.73 -29.09
N SER A 293 -11.19 -17.99 -28.20
CA SER A 293 -10.76 -16.61 -28.41
C SER A 293 -9.35 -16.49 -28.96
N LYS A 294 -8.61 -17.60 -29.07
CA LYS A 294 -7.18 -17.64 -29.41
C LYS A 294 -6.39 -16.65 -28.55
N SER A 295 -6.55 -16.72 -27.24
CA SER A 295 -5.90 -15.80 -26.30
C SER A 295 -5.17 -16.54 -25.19
N ALA A 296 -4.07 -15.97 -24.73
CA ALA A 296 -3.38 -16.40 -23.51
C ALA A 296 -3.80 -15.49 -22.35
N GLU A 297 -4.39 -16.07 -21.30
CA GLU A 297 -4.67 -15.41 -20.03
C GLU A 297 -3.54 -15.70 -19.05
N VAL A 298 -2.72 -14.69 -18.76
CA VAL A 298 -1.59 -14.77 -17.84
C VAL A 298 -2.04 -14.19 -16.50
N HIS A 299 -1.99 -14.98 -15.44
CA HIS A 299 -2.32 -14.58 -14.07
C HIS A 299 -1.07 -14.61 -13.20
N TRP A 300 -0.95 -13.69 -12.25
CA TRP A 300 0.18 -13.66 -11.32
C TRP A 300 -0.24 -13.32 -9.90
N ALA A 301 0.49 -13.88 -8.94
CA ALA A 301 0.44 -13.52 -7.53
C ALA A 301 1.63 -12.62 -7.17
N VAL A 302 1.43 -11.70 -6.23
CA VAL A 302 2.46 -10.76 -5.77
C VAL A 302 2.72 -10.93 -4.30
N SER A 303 3.99 -10.86 -3.91
CA SER A 303 4.36 -10.90 -2.51
C SER A 303 3.86 -9.65 -1.79
N PRO A 304 3.15 -9.77 -0.67
CA PRO A 304 2.76 -8.61 0.10
C PRO A 304 3.91 -8.10 1.00
N LEU A 305 5.07 -8.76 1.00
CA LEU A 305 6.23 -8.41 1.84
C LEU A 305 7.23 -7.48 1.12
N THR A 306 7.07 -7.30 -0.19
CA THR A 306 7.88 -6.43 -1.04
C THR A 306 7.10 -5.20 -1.48
N SER A 307 7.77 -4.22 -2.08
CA SER A 307 7.12 -3.04 -2.67
C SER A 307 5.93 -3.43 -3.55
N PRO A 308 4.81 -2.70 -3.46
CA PRO A 308 3.61 -3.03 -4.22
C PRO A 308 3.81 -2.75 -5.72
N PRO A 309 3.24 -3.58 -6.61
CA PRO A 309 3.30 -3.35 -8.05
C PRO A 309 2.60 -2.06 -8.43
N PHE A 310 3.12 -1.41 -9.47
CA PHE A 310 2.55 -0.21 -10.09
C PHE A 310 2.27 -0.41 -11.58
N ALA A 311 3.17 -1.12 -12.28
CA ALA A 311 3.00 -1.52 -13.66
C ALA A 311 3.47 -2.96 -13.86
N TYR A 312 3.05 -3.57 -14.96
CA TYR A 312 3.52 -4.89 -15.38
C TYR A 312 4.06 -4.86 -16.81
N HIS A 313 4.91 -5.81 -17.11
CA HIS A 313 5.35 -6.16 -18.45
C HIS A 313 5.36 -7.69 -18.57
N ILE A 314 4.73 -8.21 -19.62
CA ILE A 314 4.64 -9.63 -19.93
C ILE A 314 5.17 -9.81 -21.34
N GLU A 315 6.02 -10.80 -21.51
CA GLU A 315 6.53 -11.21 -22.81
C GLU A 315 6.33 -12.71 -23.00
N LEU A 316 5.75 -13.11 -24.14
CA LEU A 316 5.50 -14.50 -24.53
C LEU A 316 6.30 -14.85 -25.79
N ARG A 317 6.99 -15.98 -25.73
CA ARG A 317 7.95 -16.45 -26.73
C ARG A 317 7.72 -17.91 -27.08
N SER A 318 8.12 -18.30 -28.27
CA SER A 318 8.28 -19.71 -28.65
C SER A 318 9.44 -20.33 -27.87
N ALA A 319 9.21 -21.44 -27.18
CA ALA A 319 10.30 -22.13 -26.48
C ALA A 319 11.31 -22.78 -27.47
N LEU A 320 10.88 -23.03 -28.71
CA LEU A 320 11.72 -23.63 -29.74
C LEU A 320 12.62 -22.61 -30.45
N THR A 321 12.07 -21.44 -30.80
CA THR A 321 12.77 -20.44 -31.62
C THR A 321 13.25 -19.23 -30.82
N GLY A 322 12.71 -19.02 -29.62
CA GLY A 322 12.95 -17.83 -28.80
C GLY A 322 12.25 -16.56 -29.31
N GLU A 323 11.53 -16.65 -30.43
CA GLU A 323 10.85 -15.51 -31.05
C GLU A 323 9.64 -15.07 -30.21
N THR A 324 9.57 -13.78 -29.92
CA THR A 324 8.45 -13.13 -29.25
C THR A 324 7.26 -13.05 -30.18
N TRP A 325 6.10 -13.49 -29.70
CA TRP A 325 4.84 -13.42 -30.44
C TRP A 325 3.74 -12.66 -29.69
N GLY A 326 3.92 -12.43 -28.39
CA GLY A 326 2.95 -11.72 -27.58
C GLY A 326 3.62 -10.86 -26.52
N GLU A 327 3.08 -9.67 -26.29
CA GLU A 327 3.56 -8.74 -25.27
C GLU A 327 2.37 -7.99 -24.66
N ALA A 328 2.43 -7.69 -23.36
CA ALA A 328 1.51 -6.76 -22.73
C ALA A 328 2.24 -5.93 -21.67
N ALA A 329 2.02 -4.62 -21.68
CA ALA A 329 2.53 -3.73 -20.64
C ALA A 329 1.50 -2.64 -20.32
N GLN A 330 1.26 -2.41 -19.03
CA GLN A 330 0.34 -1.36 -18.58
C GLN A 330 0.70 -0.87 -17.18
N VAL A 331 0.44 0.42 -16.93
CA VAL A 331 0.34 0.96 -15.57
C VAL A 331 -1.02 0.56 -15.01
N ARG A 332 -1.04 -0.47 -14.16
CA ARG A 332 -2.22 -1.01 -13.48
C ARG A 332 -1.80 -1.63 -12.15
N PRO A 333 -1.71 -0.85 -11.06
CA PRO A 333 -1.23 -1.33 -9.77
C PRO A 333 -2.09 -2.49 -9.19
N ASP A 334 -3.36 -2.50 -9.55
CA ASP A 334 -4.36 -3.50 -9.17
C ASP A 334 -4.32 -4.79 -10.01
N ALA A 335 -3.69 -4.78 -11.20
CA ALA A 335 -3.75 -5.91 -12.11
C ALA A 335 -3.07 -7.17 -11.52
N ARG A 336 -3.75 -8.31 -11.68
CA ARG A 336 -3.25 -9.66 -11.35
C ARG A 336 -3.40 -10.63 -12.52
N SER A 337 -3.78 -10.09 -13.68
CA SER A 337 -3.89 -10.84 -14.92
C SER A 337 -3.88 -9.93 -16.13
N ALA A 338 -3.49 -10.47 -17.28
CA ALA A 338 -3.62 -9.84 -18.58
C ALA A 338 -3.98 -10.88 -19.65
N THR A 339 -4.72 -10.44 -20.66
CA THR A 339 -5.08 -11.27 -21.82
C THR A 339 -4.27 -10.81 -23.03
N ILE A 340 -3.58 -11.74 -23.67
CA ILE A 340 -2.72 -11.50 -24.83
C ILE A 340 -3.32 -12.24 -26.03
N ASP A 341 -3.41 -11.57 -27.17
CA ASP A 341 -3.82 -12.22 -28.42
C ASP A 341 -2.76 -13.27 -28.83
N ALA A 342 -3.22 -14.50 -29.03
CA ALA A 342 -2.41 -15.64 -29.41
C ALA A 342 -2.82 -16.18 -30.79
N SER A 343 -3.55 -15.37 -31.59
CA SER A 343 -3.96 -15.73 -32.95
C SER A 343 -2.79 -16.09 -33.88
N MET A 344 -1.61 -15.50 -33.64
CA MET A 344 -0.37 -15.72 -34.38
C MET A 344 0.65 -16.58 -33.62
N ALA A 345 0.29 -17.10 -32.45
CA ALA A 345 1.21 -17.87 -31.62
C ALA A 345 1.53 -19.24 -32.26
N PRO A 346 2.80 -19.68 -32.26
CA PRO A 346 3.16 -21.02 -32.71
C PRO A 346 2.48 -22.10 -31.86
N ILE A 347 2.12 -23.22 -32.49
CA ILE A 347 1.66 -24.41 -31.77
C ILE A 347 2.87 -25.07 -31.09
N GLY A 348 2.68 -25.57 -29.88
CA GLY A 348 3.71 -26.25 -29.09
C GLY A 348 4.02 -25.54 -27.77
N THR A 349 5.15 -25.88 -27.18
CA THR A 349 5.62 -25.26 -25.92
C THR A 349 6.03 -23.80 -26.15
N GLN A 350 5.50 -22.95 -25.30
CA GLN A 350 5.78 -21.53 -25.20
C GLN A 350 6.44 -21.26 -23.85
N CYS A 351 7.23 -20.20 -23.79
CA CYS A 351 7.76 -19.67 -22.55
C CYS A 351 7.40 -18.18 -22.43
N GLY A 352 7.50 -17.64 -21.23
CA GLY A 352 7.26 -16.22 -21.02
C GLY A 352 7.84 -15.70 -19.74
N THR A 353 7.77 -14.39 -19.59
CA THR A 353 8.17 -13.68 -18.38
C THR A 353 7.06 -12.75 -17.91
N VAL A 354 6.91 -12.61 -16.59
CA VAL A 354 6.18 -11.50 -15.95
C VAL A 354 7.19 -10.71 -15.14
N SER A 355 7.27 -9.40 -15.42
CA SER A 355 8.05 -8.45 -14.64
C SER A 355 7.14 -7.35 -14.11
N LEU A 356 7.37 -6.90 -12.88
CA LEU A 356 6.60 -5.85 -12.23
C LEU A 356 7.50 -4.64 -12.02
N ARG A 357 7.00 -3.45 -12.34
CA ARG A 357 7.58 -2.20 -11.86
C ARG A 357 6.80 -1.77 -10.63
N ASP A 358 7.48 -1.57 -9.52
CA ASP A 358 6.84 -1.18 -8.26
C ASP A 358 6.53 0.33 -8.18
N VAL A 359 5.85 0.73 -7.10
CA VAL A 359 5.46 2.13 -6.85
C VAL A 359 6.65 3.10 -6.74
N PHE A 360 7.84 2.59 -6.43
CA PHE A 360 9.09 3.35 -6.32
C PHE A 360 9.95 3.25 -7.60
N ASP A 361 9.39 2.67 -8.67
CA ASP A 361 9.99 2.42 -9.98
C ASP A 361 11.12 1.37 -10.02
N GLY A 362 11.25 0.56 -8.96
CA GLY A 362 12.08 -0.65 -8.95
C GLY A 362 11.45 -1.76 -9.80
N TRP A 363 12.26 -2.45 -10.60
CA TRP A 363 11.82 -3.63 -11.33
C TRP A 363 12.03 -4.90 -10.52
N SER A 364 11.06 -5.81 -10.59
CA SER A 364 11.20 -7.17 -10.10
C SER A 364 12.20 -7.95 -10.95
N GLU A 365 12.77 -9.00 -10.36
CA GLU A 365 13.31 -10.09 -11.17
C GLU A 365 12.18 -10.68 -12.03
N PRO A 366 12.42 -10.99 -13.32
CA PRO A 366 11.41 -11.59 -14.18
C PRO A 366 11.03 -13.01 -13.72
N ALA A 367 9.74 -13.25 -13.46
CA ALA A 367 9.25 -14.61 -13.23
C ALA A 367 9.03 -15.32 -14.55
N THR A 368 9.80 -16.39 -14.80
CA THR A 368 9.70 -17.21 -16.00
C THR A 368 8.70 -18.34 -15.85
N PHE A 369 7.99 -18.69 -16.92
CA PHE A 369 7.05 -19.81 -16.95
C PHE A 369 7.00 -20.46 -18.33
N GLU A 370 6.43 -21.65 -18.40
CA GLU A 370 6.15 -22.38 -19.64
C GLU A 370 4.68 -22.80 -19.72
N PHE A 371 4.15 -22.87 -20.93
CA PHE A 371 2.80 -23.37 -21.20
C PHE A 371 2.72 -23.94 -22.62
N ALA A 372 1.65 -24.67 -22.94
CA ALA A 372 1.48 -25.29 -24.25
C ALA A 372 0.27 -24.71 -24.99
N ILE A 373 0.46 -24.45 -26.28
CA ILE A 373 -0.62 -24.12 -27.22
C ILE A 373 -0.87 -25.34 -28.10
N GLY A 374 -2.08 -25.89 -28.07
CA GLY A 374 -2.48 -27.06 -28.86
C GLY A 374 -3.56 -26.73 -29.89
N ARG A 375 -3.73 -27.61 -30.89
CA ARG A 375 -4.89 -27.57 -31.79
C ARG A 375 -6.15 -28.01 -31.05
N ALA A 376 -7.30 -27.47 -31.45
CA ALA A 376 -8.58 -27.99 -30.99
C ALA A 376 -8.72 -29.46 -31.42
N ALA A 377 -9.07 -30.33 -30.48
CA ALA A 377 -9.35 -31.74 -30.77
C ALA A 377 -10.59 -31.85 -31.66
N GLY A 378 -10.39 -31.87 -32.97
CA GLY A 378 -11.48 -31.83 -33.97
C GLY A 378 -11.03 -31.29 -35.34
N GLU A 379 -9.91 -30.58 -35.39
CA GLU A 379 -9.25 -30.21 -36.65
C GLU A 379 -8.27 -31.34 -37.05
N CYS A 380 -8.81 -32.54 -37.21
CA CYS A 380 -8.13 -33.56 -38.00
C CYS A 380 -8.18 -33.05 -39.44
N ASP A 381 -7.08 -32.52 -39.95
CA ASP A 381 -6.84 -32.43 -41.38
C ASP A 381 -7.11 -33.84 -41.93
N GLU A 382 -8.28 -34.08 -42.51
CA GLU A 382 -8.47 -35.29 -43.31
C GLU A 382 -7.42 -35.17 -44.43
N PRO A 383 -6.46 -36.10 -44.51
CA PRO A 383 -5.59 -36.12 -45.66
C PRO A 383 -6.50 -36.37 -46.87
N SER A 384 -6.69 -35.35 -47.70
CA SER A 384 -7.20 -35.51 -49.05
C SER A 384 -6.13 -36.28 -49.84
N GLY A 385 -6.12 -37.58 -49.60
CA GLY A 385 -5.21 -38.55 -50.18
C GLY A 385 -6.04 -39.60 -50.89
N ASP A 386 -6.53 -39.25 -52.08
CA ASP A 386 -7.06 -40.14 -53.09
C ASP A 386 -5.88 -41.01 -53.59
N GLY A 387 -5.52 -42.01 -52.78
CA GLY A 387 -4.41 -42.91 -53.00
C GLY A 387 -4.92 -44.32 -53.24
N ASP A 388 -5.53 -44.54 -54.40
CA ASP A 388 -5.79 -45.87 -54.95
C ASP A 388 -4.44 -46.55 -55.27
N GLY A 389 -3.90 -47.27 -54.29
CA GLY A 389 -2.62 -47.96 -54.39
C GLY A 389 -2.77 -49.44 -54.06
N ASP A 390 -3.42 -50.18 -54.95
CA ASP A 390 -3.34 -51.63 -55.00
C ASP A 390 -1.88 -52.06 -55.21
N GLY A 391 -1.32 -52.74 -54.20
CA GLY A 391 0.08 -53.15 -54.20
C GLY A 391 0.27 -54.41 -53.38
N ASP A 392 -0.33 -55.51 -53.85
CA ASP A 392 0.01 -56.87 -53.42
C ASP A 392 1.49 -57.14 -53.73
N GLY A 393 2.28 -57.44 -52.70
CA GLY A 393 3.71 -57.66 -52.81
C GLY A 393 4.23 -58.49 -51.66
N ASP A 394 3.90 -59.78 -51.67
CA ASP A 394 4.54 -60.82 -50.86
C ASP A 394 6.05 -60.86 -51.16
N GLY A 395 6.87 -60.87 -50.11
CA GLY A 395 8.33 -60.96 -50.22
C GLY A 395 8.97 -61.31 -48.88
N ASP A 396 9.25 -62.60 -48.71
CA ASP A 396 9.89 -63.26 -47.58
C ASP A 396 11.33 -62.77 -47.25
N ALA A 397 11.76 -63.09 -46.02
CA ALA A 397 13.13 -63.48 -45.61
C ALA A 397 14.25 -62.42 -45.69
N GLU A 398 15.20 -62.24 -44.77
CA GLU A 398 15.77 -62.96 -43.60
C GLU A 398 16.64 -61.92 -42.81
N PRO A 399 17.18 -62.26 -41.61
CA PRO A 399 17.79 -61.33 -40.66
C PRO A 399 19.32 -61.22 -40.78
N ASP A 400 19.89 -60.45 -39.84
CA ASP A 400 21.30 -60.33 -39.45
C ASP A 400 22.11 -59.18 -40.07
N THR A 401 22.43 -58.19 -39.23
CA THR A 401 23.80 -57.68 -39.00
C THR A 401 23.74 -56.79 -37.75
N ALA A 402 24.35 -57.25 -36.66
CA ALA A 402 25.66 -56.76 -36.16
C ALA A 402 25.61 -55.24 -35.90
N GLY A 403 25.47 -54.80 -34.65
CA GLY A 403 26.59 -54.76 -33.72
C GLY A 403 27.26 -53.39 -33.85
N GLY A 404 26.75 -52.41 -33.10
CA GLY A 404 27.27 -51.04 -33.03
C GLY A 404 27.59 -50.72 -31.57
N ASP A 405 28.85 -50.87 -31.25
CA ASP A 405 29.58 -50.55 -30.04
C ASP A 405 29.71 -49.03 -29.88
N GLY A 406 29.14 -48.52 -28.80
CA GLY A 406 29.27 -47.13 -28.36
C GLY A 406 30.36 -47.02 -27.32
N ASP A 407 31.38 -46.22 -27.64
CA ASP A 407 32.36 -45.72 -26.68
C ASP A 407 32.16 -44.19 -26.57
N GLY A 408 31.63 -43.77 -25.42
CA GLY A 408 31.52 -42.38 -25.03
C GLY A 408 32.36 -42.17 -23.77
N ASP A 409 33.52 -41.54 -23.94
CA ASP A 409 34.35 -41.02 -22.86
C ASP A 409 34.47 -39.51 -23.04
N GLY A 410 34.02 -38.77 -22.04
CA GLY A 410 34.01 -37.31 -22.03
C GLY A 410 33.85 -36.77 -20.61
N ASP A 411 34.83 -37.09 -19.77
CA ASP A 411 34.98 -36.51 -18.42
C ASP A 411 35.43 -35.05 -18.54
N GLY A 412 34.68 -34.16 -17.89
CA GLY A 412 34.96 -32.74 -17.82
C GLY A 412 34.69 -32.21 -16.43
N ASP A 413 35.60 -32.52 -15.49
CA ASP A 413 35.64 -31.94 -14.16
C ASP A 413 36.11 -30.49 -14.24
N GLY A 414 35.32 -29.59 -13.65
CA GLY A 414 35.61 -28.17 -13.56
C GLY A 414 35.24 -27.66 -12.17
N ASP A 415 36.06 -28.02 -11.18
CA ASP A 415 36.04 -27.43 -9.84
C ASP A 415 36.59 -26.00 -9.89
N GLY A 416 35.80 -25.06 -9.38
CA GLY A 416 36.16 -23.65 -9.25
C GLY A 416 35.78 -23.13 -7.88
N ASP A 417 36.57 -23.48 -6.87
CA ASP A 417 36.52 -22.92 -5.52
C ASP A 417 37.07 -21.49 -5.55
N GLY A 418 36.24 -20.53 -5.16
CA GLY A 418 36.59 -19.13 -5.00
C GLY A 418 36.23 -18.65 -3.59
N ASP A 419 37.07 -19.02 -2.62
CA ASP A 419 37.03 -18.45 -1.27
C ASP A 419 37.53 -17.00 -1.30
N GLY A 420 36.70 -16.09 -0.81
CA GLY A 420 37.00 -14.67 -0.65
C GLY A 420 36.69 -14.21 0.76
N ASP A 421 37.55 -14.58 1.70
CA ASP A 421 37.56 -14.04 3.06
C ASP A 421 38.05 -12.58 3.04
N GLY A 422 37.20 -11.68 3.55
CA GLY A 422 37.51 -10.26 3.70
C GLY A 422 37.19 -9.81 5.13
N ASP A 423 38.05 -10.17 6.07
CA ASP A 423 38.06 -9.63 7.44
C ASP A 423 38.53 -8.16 7.42
N GLY A 424 37.71 -7.28 8.00
CA GLY A 424 37.98 -5.86 8.17
C GLY A 424 37.73 -5.41 9.60
N ASP A 425 38.66 -5.77 10.50
CA ASP A 425 38.72 -5.26 11.87
C ASP A 425 39.17 -3.79 11.89
N GLY A 426 38.23 -2.89 12.20
CA GLY A 426 38.47 -1.45 12.38
C GLY A 426 38.43 -1.05 13.86
N ALA A 427 39.61 -0.72 14.39
CA ALA A 427 39.91 -0.41 15.77
C ALA A 427 39.10 0.73 16.43
N MET A 428 38.73 0.50 17.70
CA MET A 428 38.33 1.51 18.69
C MET A 428 39.53 2.34 19.16
N PRO A 429 39.38 3.66 19.39
CA PRO A 429 40.23 4.38 20.31
C PRO A 429 39.54 4.65 21.65
N SER A 430 40.15 4.10 22.69
CA SER A 430 40.01 4.49 24.09
C SER A 430 40.36 5.96 24.32
N GLY A 431 39.49 6.70 25.01
CA GLY A 431 39.77 8.01 25.57
C GLY A 431 39.34 8.07 27.04
N THR A 432 40.32 8.00 27.92
CA THR A 432 40.24 8.17 29.39
C THR A 432 40.26 9.64 29.79
N GLY A 433 39.55 9.99 30.85
CA GLY A 433 39.68 11.26 31.60
C GLY A 433 38.36 11.57 32.32
N GLU A 434 38.13 11.01 33.51
CA GLU A 434 38.44 11.66 34.80
C GLU A 434 37.79 13.04 34.95
N ASN A 435 36.66 13.08 35.68
CA ASN A 435 36.42 14.09 36.72
C ASN A 435 35.51 13.47 37.79
N ALA A 436 36.05 13.43 38.99
CA ALA A 436 35.37 13.17 40.25
C ALA A 436 34.72 14.46 40.77
N ASP A 437 33.95 14.29 41.85
CA ASP A 437 33.40 15.24 42.84
C ASP A 437 31.86 15.00 42.93
N ASP A 438 31.38 14.24 43.92
CA ASP A 438 31.01 14.67 45.31
C ASP A 438 29.84 15.69 45.23
N ASP A 439 28.67 15.63 45.88
CA ASP A 439 28.05 14.94 47.03
C ASP A 439 26.52 14.89 46.69
N ASP A 440 25.64 14.02 47.19
CA ASP A 440 25.06 14.05 48.53
C ASP A 440 24.09 12.86 48.71
N ASP A 441 24.31 12.11 49.78
CA ASP A 441 23.38 11.17 50.41
C ASP A 441 22.25 11.95 51.12
N ALA A 442 20.99 11.59 50.85
CA ALA A 442 19.90 11.79 51.80
C ALA A 442 18.80 10.75 51.58
N GLY A 443 18.68 9.83 52.53
CA GLY A 443 17.71 8.73 52.50
C GLY A 443 16.28 9.11 52.87
N CYS A 444 15.52 8.03 53.10
CA CYS A 444 14.21 7.91 53.78
C CYS A 444 12.93 7.90 52.93
N SER A 445 12.55 6.65 52.58
CA SER A 445 11.29 6.00 52.96
C SER A 445 10.16 6.87 53.53
N CYS A 446 8.98 6.81 52.89
CA CYS A 446 7.67 6.65 53.52
C CYS A 446 6.61 6.38 52.44
N GLN A 447 6.06 5.15 52.41
CA GLN A 447 4.74 4.90 51.82
C GLN A 447 3.67 5.64 52.64
N PRO A 448 2.49 5.87 52.04
CA PRO A 448 1.35 5.18 52.61
C PRO A 448 0.50 4.48 51.55
N ALA A 449 0.11 3.26 51.94
CA ALA A 449 -0.96 2.49 51.35
C ALA A 449 -2.26 3.30 51.26
N PHE A 450 -2.94 3.23 50.11
CA PHE A 450 -4.39 3.40 50.08
C PHE A 450 -5.05 2.18 49.44
N SER A 451 -5.96 1.66 50.25
CA SER A 451 -6.81 0.50 50.11
C SER A 451 -7.73 0.53 48.87
N HIS A 452 -7.70 -0.56 48.11
CA HIS A 452 -8.81 -0.98 47.26
C HIS A 452 -9.94 -1.55 48.10
N PRO A 453 -11.21 -1.18 47.88
CA PRO A 453 -12.35 -2.00 48.27
C PRO A 453 -12.68 -2.98 47.14
N LEU A 454 -12.53 -4.28 47.44
CA LEU A 454 -13.12 -5.38 46.70
C LEU A 454 -14.66 -5.32 46.84
N GLY A 455 -15.34 -5.19 45.71
CA GLY A 455 -16.78 -5.42 45.58
C GLY A 455 -17.02 -6.73 44.85
N LEU A 456 -17.43 -7.74 45.61
CA LEU A 456 -17.91 -9.05 45.19
C LEU A 456 -19.04 -8.96 44.14
N SER A 457 -18.91 -9.69 43.04
CA SER A 457 -20.02 -10.39 42.37
C SER A 457 -19.44 -11.48 41.48
N ALA A 458 -19.57 -12.73 41.92
CA ALA A 458 -19.22 -13.90 41.14
C ALA A 458 -20.45 -14.80 40.97
N ILE A 459 -20.40 -15.55 39.88
CA ILE A 459 -21.02 -16.85 39.59
C ILE A 459 -22.35 -16.81 38.83
N VAL A 460 -22.41 -17.75 37.85
CA VAL A 460 -23.56 -18.40 37.19
C VAL A 460 -23.69 -17.95 35.71
N TRP A 461 -23.37 -18.68 34.63
CA TRP A 461 -23.29 -20.13 34.31
C TRP A 461 -22.33 -20.40 33.12
N LEU A 462 -21.66 -21.56 33.14
CA LEU A 462 -20.91 -22.21 32.05
C LEU A 462 -21.73 -23.36 31.44
N GLY A 463 -21.68 -23.55 30.12
CA GLY A 463 -22.08 -24.78 29.42
C GLY A 463 -22.68 -24.46 28.04
N LEU A 464 -22.27 -25.01 26.91
CA LEU A 464 -21.56 -26.25 26.61
C LEU A 464 -20.96 -26.14 25.19
N ILE A 465 -19.71 -26.59 25.04
CA ILE A 465 -19.14 -27.01 23.76
C ILE A 465 -19.50 -28.49 23.54
N ARG A 466 -20.12 -28.85 22.41
CA ARG A 466 -19.66 -29.95 21.53
C ARG A 466 -20.53 -30.15 20.27
N TYR A 467 -19.84 -30.01 19.13
CA TYR A 467 -19.72 -31.01 18.07
C TYR A 467 -20.96 -31.39 17.22
N ARG A 468 -20.89 -31.12 15.91
CA ARG A 468 -20.90 -32.16 14.85
C ARG A 468 -20.67 -31.59 13.44
N ARG A 469 -19.51 -31.92 12.87
CA ARG A 469 -19.31 -32.09 11.42
C ARG A 469 -19.95 -33.41 10.99
N THR A 470 -20.73 -33.42 9.91
CA THR A 470 -20.74 -34.49 8.90
C THR A 470 -21.42 -34.04 7.61
N ARG A 471 -20.74 -34.33 6.49
CA ARG A 471 -21.13 -34.18 5.08
C ARG A 471 -22.43 -34.92 4.74
N HIS A 472 -23.16 -34.46 3.71
CA HIS A 472 -23.78 -35.34 2.70
C HIS A 472 -24.06 -34.59 1.39
N CYS A 473 -23.39 -35.02 0.31
CA CYS A 473 -23.87 -34.89 -1.06
C CYS A 473 -25.10 -35.77 -1.27
N ARG A 474 -26.11 -35.30 -2.03
CA ARG A 474 -26.81 -36.10 -3.06
C ARG A 474 -27.70 -35.23 -3.95
N ARG A 475 -27.52 -35.43 -5.26
CA ARG A 475 -28.36 -35.01 -6.41
C ARG A 475 -29.77 -35.63 -6.38
N ALA A 476 -30.73 -34.90 -6.96
CA ALA A 476 -31.81 -35.36 -7.88
C ALA A 476 -32.41 -34.07 -8.49
N ILE A 477 -32.42 -33.76 -9.79
CA ILE A 477 -32.97 -34.39 -11.01
C ILE A 477 -34.45 -34.83 -10.92
N ARG A 478 -35.34 -33.96 -11.43
CA ARG A 478 -36.48 -34.18 -12.37
C ARG A 478 -37.27 -32.85 -12.45
N ALA A 479 -37.41 -32.17 -13.59
CA ALA A 479 -38.14 -32.50 -14.84
C ALA A 479 -39.66 -32.65 -14.64
N ASP A 480 -40.41 -31.60 -15.00
CA ASP A 480 -41.62 -31.59 -15.84
C ASP A 480 -42.10 -30.12 -15.99
N ALA A 481 -42.05 -29.49 -17.16
CA ALA A 481 -42.96 -29.62 -18.31
C ALA A 481 -44.29 -28.84 -18.14
N GLY A 482 -44.30 -27.63 -18.72
CA GLY A 482 -45.32 -27.15 -19.65
C GLY A 482 -46.68 -26.68 -19.12
N ARG A 483 -47.01 -25.40 -19.39
CA ARG A 483 -48.16 -25.08 -20.27
C ARG A 483 -48.15 -23.63 -20.76
N ALA A 484 -48.58 -23.51 -22.02
CA ALA A 484 -48.68 -22.33 -22.87
C ALA A 484 -49.63 -21.23 -22.37
N GLY A 485 -49.48 -20.03 -22.98
CA GLY A 485 -50.24 -18.78 -22.75
C GLY A 485 -51.74 -18.82 -23.09
N PRO A 486 -52.40 -17.69 -23.47
CA PRO A 486 -51.92 -16.73 -24.47
C PRO A 486 -52.24 -15.23 -24.23
N ALA A 487 -51.72 -14.40 -25.16
CA ALA A 487 -52.27 -13.18 -25.75
C ALA A 487 -52.74 -12.01 -24.88
N GLY A 488 -52.07 -10.87 -25.07
CA GLY A 488 -52.48 -9.51 -24.71
C GLY A 488 -51.42 -8.54 -25.20
#